data_AF-A0A318S568-F1
#
_entry.id   AF-A0A318S568-F1
#
_cell.length_a   1.000
_cell.length_b   1.000
_cell.length_c   1.000
_cell.angle_alpha   90.00
_cell.angle_beta   90.00
_cell.angle_gamma   90.00
#
_symmetry.space_group_name_H-M   'P 1'
#
loop_
_entity.id
_entity.type
_entity.pdbx_description
1 polymer ?
#
loop_
_entity_poly.entity_id
_entity_poly.type
_entity_poly.pdbx_seq_one_letter_code
_entity_poly.pdbx_strand_id
1 'polypeptide(L)' 'MIDTPPPDDLAEQLESLGGHLVWRLGKHEGRDEVVVRVGFASATPRFAHLPKLHSASEAELKDALASGTIVIEWVG' A
#
# COMPACT_ATOMS: atom_id res chain seq x y z
N MET A 1 2.93 16.33 11.91
CA MET A 1 3.13 14.87 11.95
C MET A 1 2.78 14.41 13.35
N ILE A 2 2.02 13.32 13.48
CA ILE A 2 1.63 12.79 14.79
C ILE A 2 2.87 12.08 15.34
N ASP A 3 3.63 12.75 16.20
CA ASP A 3 4.94 12.29 16.72
C ASP A 3 4.80 11.52 18.05
N THR A 4 3.59 11.06 18.37
CA THR A 4 3.32 10.24 19.55
C THR A 4 3.09 8.81 19.07
N PRO A 5 3.90 7.83 19.53
CA PRO A 5 3.66 6.45 19.18
C PRO A 5 2.25 6.05 19.64
N PRO A 6 1.54 5.22 18.85
CA PRO A 6 0.25 4.70 19.26
C PRO A 6 0.39 3.96 20.60
N PRO A 7 -0.65 3.94 21.45
CA PRO A 7 -0.67 3.07 22.63
C PRO A 7 -0.31 1.63 22.25
N ASP A 8 0.40 0.91 23.11
CA ASP A 8 0.92 -0.44 22.81
C ASP A 8 -0.19 -1.38 22.30
N ASP A 9 -1.37 -1.36 22.93
CA ASP A 9 -2.54 -2.15 22.51
C ASP A 9 -2.99 -1.83 21.09
N LEU A 10 -2.92 -0.55 20.68
CA LEU A 10 -3.29 -0.13 19.32
C LEU A 10 -2.23 -0.59 18.31
N ALA A 11 -0.94 -0.54 18.67
CA ALA A 11 0.13 -1.04 17.82
C ALA A 11 -0.05 -2.54 17.53
N GLU A 12 -0.34 -3.34 18.57
CA GLU A 12 -0.61 -4.77 18.43
C GLU A 12 -1.86 -5.05 17.58
N GLN A 13 -2.93 -4.29 17.78
CA GLN A 13 -4.16 -4.41 16.98
C GLN A 13 -3.94 -4.06 15.51
N LEU A 14 -3.14 -3.03 15.22
CA LEU A 14 -2.80 -2.64 13.85
C LEU A 14 -1.89 -3.66 13.16
N GLU A 15 -0.93 -4.23 13.88
CA GLU A 15 -0.07 -5.30 13.36
C GLU A 15 -0.91 -6.55 13.04
N SER A 16 -1.79 -6.95 13.97
CA SER A 16 -2.72 -8.05 13.77
C SER A 16 -3.63 -7.80 12.56
N LEU A 17 -4.22 -6.59 12.46
CA LEU A 17 -5.03 -6.20 11.31
C LEU A 17 -4.23 -6.26 10.00
N GLY A 18 -2.99 -5.77 9.99
CA GLY A 18 -2.10 -5.76 8.84
C GLY A 18 -1.90 -7.15 8.21
N GLY A 19 -1.83 -8.19 9.05
CA GLY A 19 -1.75 -9.59 8.62
C GLY A 19 -3.03 -10.14 7.96
N HIS A 20 -4.18 -9.47 8.15
CA HIS A 20 -5.46 -9.83 7.54
C HIS A 20 -5.81 -9.00 6.30
N LEU A 21 -4.96 -8.04 5.93
CA LEU A 21 -5.13 -7.20 4.75
C LEU A 21 -4.45 -7.84 3.53
N VAL A 22 -5.02 -7.57 2.36
CA VAL A 22 -4.41 -7.86 1.06
C VAL A 22 -3.63 -6.64 0.62
N TRP A 23 -2.36 -6.86 0.31
CA TRP A 23 -1.43 -5.83 -0.15
C TRP A 23 -1.02 -6.11 -1.59
N ARG A 24 -1.05 -5.08 -2.45
CA ARG A 24 -0.50 -5.12 -3.80
C ARG A 24 0.34 -3.87 -4.03
N LEU A 25 1.57 -4.05 -4.51
CA LEU A 25 2.49 -2.96 -4.79
C LEU A 25 2.97 -3.07 -6.24
N GLY A 26 3.11 -1.93 -6.90
CA GLY A 26 3.77 -1.85 -8.19
C GLY A 26 3.67 -0.47 -8.82
N LYS A 27 4.35 -0.29 -9.95
CA LYS A 27 4.34 0.96 -10.71
C LYS A 27 3.06 1.10 -11.51
N HIS A 28 2.46 2.29 -11.50
CA HIS A 28 1.30 2.58 -12.33
C HIS A 28 1.68 2.59 -13.82
N GLU A 29 0.87 1.96 -14.67
CA GLU A 29 1.04 2.02 -16.12
C GLU A 29 0.76 3.45 -16.61
N GLY A 30 1.80 4.21 -16.96
CA GLY A 30 1.68 5.57 -17.50
C GLY A 30 1.78 6.73 -16.51
N ARG A 31 2.09 6.47 -15.22
CA ARG A 31 2.47 7.51 -14.25
C ARG A 31 3.80 7.14 -13.60
N ASP A 32 4.56 8.14 -13.18
CA ASP A 32 5.79 7.91 -12.41
C ASP A 32 5.48 7.82 -10.91
N GLU A 33 4.53 6.96 -10.58
CA GLU A 33 4.02 6.73 -9.23
C GLU A 33 4.14 5.24 -8.91
N VAL A 34 4.57 4.93 -7.68
CA VAL A 34 4.45 3.59 -7.12
C VAL A 34 3.18 3.54 -6.29
N VAL A 35 2.30 2.60 -6.63
CA VAL A 35 1.00 2.46 -5.99
C VAL A 35 1.04 1.30 -5.01
N VAL A 36 0.52 1.53 -3.80
CA VAL A 36 0.26 0.52 -2.79
C VAL A 36 -1.25 0.42 -2.59
N ARG A 37 -1.82 -0.70 -3.01
CA ARG A 37 -3.23 -1.04 -2.78
C ARG A 37 -3.36 -1.91 -1.55
N VAL A 38 -4.25 -1.49 -0.66
CA VAL A 38 -4.55 -2.19 0.59
C VAL A 38 -6.06 -2.39 0.71
N GLY A 39 -6.51 -3.54 1.17
CA GLY A 39 -7.93 -3.82 1.38
C GLY A 39 -8.16 -5.08 2.19
N PHE A 40 -9.38 -5.29 2.69
CA PHE A 40 -9.73 -6.53 3.35
C PHE A 40 -9.65 -7.73 2.40
N ALA A 41 -9.41 -8.93 2.92
CA ALA A 41 -9.44 -10.16 2.13
C ALA A 41 -10.78 -10.35 1.37
N SER A 42 -11.90 -9.90 1.94
CA SER A 42 -13.21 -9.89 1.28
C SER A 42 -13.28 -9.02 0.01
N ALA A 43 -12.42 -8.02 -0.12
CA ALA A 43 -12.33 -7.15 -1.29
C ALA A 43 -11.45 -7.72 -2.42
N THR A 44 -10.83 -8.90 -2.25
CA THR A 44 -9.94 -9.52 -3.25
C THR A 44 -10.50 -9.50 -4.69
N PRO A 45 -11.80 -9.80 -4.96
CA PRO A 45 -12.33 -9.74 -6.32
C PRO A 45 -12.25 -8.35 -6.98
N ARG A 46 -12.25 -7.27 -6.19
CA ARG A 46 -12.20 -5.89 -6.70
C ARG A 46 -10.81 -5.52 -7.21
N PHE A 47 -9.75 -6.05 -6.62
CA PHE A 47 -8.37 -5.82 -7.09
C PHE A 47 -8.18 -6.22 -8.56
N ALA A 48 -8.87 -7.27 -9.02
CA ALA A 48 -8.78 -7.73 -10.40
C ALA A 48 -9.38 -6.76 -11.43
N HIS A 49 -10.24 -5.83 -10.99
CA HIS A 49 -10.89 -4.85 -11.84
C HIS A 49 -10.14 -3.50 -11.90
N LEU A 50 -9.08 -3.34 -11.10
CA LEU A 50 -8.29 -2.12 -11.06
C LEU A 50 -7.21 -2.12 -12.18
N PRO A 51 -6.74 -0.93 -12.62
CA PRO A 51 -5.63 -0.83 -13.58
C PRO A 51 -4.43 -1.66 -13.12
N LYS A 52 -3.76 -2.33 -14.06
CA LYS A 52 -2.62 -3.20 -13.71
C LYS A 52 -1.47 -2.38 -13.14
N LEU A 53 -0.77 -2.98 -12.19
CA LEU A 53 0.51 -2.48 -11.71
C LEU A 53 1.61 -3.34 -12.29
N HIS A 54 2.68 -2.70 -12.75
CA HIS A 54 3.90 -3.39 -13.15
C HIS A 54 4.79 -3.63 -11.94
N SER A 55 5.63 -4.65 -12.00
CA SER A 55 6.65 -4.87 -10.97
C SER A 55 7.55 -3.63 -10.88
N ALA A 56 7.63 -3.05 -9.69
CA ALA A 56 8.59 -2.00 -9.39
C ALA A 56 9.87 -2.63 -8.83
N SER A 57 11.03 -2.18 -9.30
CA SER A 57 12.31 -2.53 -8.69
C SER A 57 12.49 -1.85 -7.33
N GLU A 58 13.40 -2.36 -6.51
CA GLU A 58 13.73 -1.74 -5.22
C GLU A 58 14.27 -0.31 -5.39
N ALA A 59 15.02 -0.04 -6.46
CA ALA A 59 15.53 1.30 -6.77
C ALA A 59 14.39 2.27 -7.05
N GLU A 60 13.44 1.89 -7.91
CA GLU A 60 12.26 2.69 -8.21
C GLU A 60 11.41 2.94 -6.96
N LEU A 61 11.28 1.94 -6.07
CA LEU A 61 10.57 2.11 -4.81
C LEU A 61 11.26 3.13 -3.90
N LYS A 62 12.59 3.07 -3.77
CA LYS A 62 13.38 4.03 -2.98
C LYS A 62 13.27 5.44 -3.55
N ASP A 63 13.36 5.58 -4.86
CA ASP A 63 13.23 6.86 -5.55
C ASP A 63 11.82 7.44 -5.34
N ALA A 64 10.79 6.60 -5.44
CA ALA A 64 9.41 7.02 -5.21
C ALA A 64 9.15 7.45 -3.75
N LEU A 65 9.74 6.74 -2.77
CA LEU A 65 9.72 7.14 -1.37
C LEU A 65 10.44 8.48 -1.14
N ALA A 66 11.63 8.66 -1.71
CA ALA A 66 12.43 9.87 -1.56
C ALA A 66 11.77 11.09 -2.23
N SER A 67 11.07 10.87 -3.34
CA SER A 67 10.37 11.91 -4.10
C SER A 67 8.94 12.17 -3.63
N GLY A 68 8.40 11.34 -2.72
CA GLY A 68 7.02 11.46 -2.25
C GLY A 68 5.97 11.08 -3.29
N THR A 69 6.32 10.20 -4.24
CA THR A 69 5.45 9.73 -5.34
C THR A 69 4.84 8.34 -5.05
N ILE A 70 4.75 7.98 -3.76
CA ILE A 70 3.97 6.82 -3.32
C ILE A 70 2.50 7.20 -3.19
N VAL A 71 1.63 6.43 -3.86
CA VAL A 71 0.18 6.58 -3.74
C VAL A 71 -0.39 5.38 -3.00
N ILE A 72 -1.11 5.62 -1.90
CA ILE A 72 -1.80 4.58 -1.15
C ILE A 72 -3.29 4.59 -1.53
N GLU A 73 -3.77 3.44 -2.01
CA GLU A 73 -5.16 3.25 -2.43
C GLU A 73 -5.84 2.23 -1.51
N TRP A 74 -6.95 2.63 -0.88
CA TRP A 74 -7.82 1.69 -0.19
C TRP A 74 -8.77 1.00 -1.19
N VAL A 75 -8.82 -0.33 -1.15
CA VAL A 75 -9.71 -1.16 -1.95
C VAL A 75 -10.78 -1.76 -1.04
N GLY A 76 -11.92 -1.09 -1.01
CA GLY A 76 -13.13 -1.53 -0.30
C GLY A 76 -14.12 -2.20 -1.21
#